data_AF-A0A7S1UZV2-F1
#
_entry.id   AF-A0A7S1UZV2-F1
#
_cell.length_a   1.000
_cell.length_b   1.000
_cell.length_c   1.000
_cell.angle_alpha   90.00
_cell.angle_beta   90.00
_cell.angle_gamma   90.00
#
_symmetry.space_group_name_H-M   'P 1'
#
loop_
_entity.id
_entity.type
_entity.pdbx_description
1 polymer ?
#
loop_
_entity_poly.entity_id
_entity_poly.type
_entity_poly.pdbx_seq_one_letter_code
_entity_poly.pdbx_strand_id
1 'polypeptide(L)'
;LGLLQLTARQSSSTATATSSSETIIDHFATLGVDRVFPVDLDELQSMYKSRMTELHPDKHTLKPPEEQDRLSDLASQVTRAYGVLKQPQERSVHLLDLLGHPMEETSKGDLVGNMFLMEIMELREQIESTSDNGEMQRLLDENKERIARLCD
;
A
#
# COMPACT_ATOMS: atom_id res chain seq x y z
N LEU A 1 10.99 -65.18 -17.74
CA LEU A 1 9.72 -64.44 -17.64
C LEU A 1 9.83 -63.61 -16.39
N GLY A 2 10.10 -62.31 -16.38
CA GLY A 2 9.75 -61.23 -17.29
C GLY A 2 9.58 -60.02 -16.36
N LEU A 3 10.14 -58.89 -16.75
CA LEU A 3 10.27 -57.63 -16.01
C LEU A 3 9.03 -57.22 -15.19
N LEU A 4 9.25 -56.58 -14.04
CA LEU A 4 8.74 -55.22 -13.81
C LEU A 4 9.47 -54.59 -12.61
N GLN A 5 10.39 -53.67 -12.90
CA GLN A 5 10.80 -52.64 -11.95
C GLN A 5 9.64 -51.66 -11.79
N LEU A 6 9.26 -51.35 -10.55
CA LEU A 6 8.65 -50.07 -10.25
C LEU A 6 9.32 -49.50 -9.00
N THR A 7 10.07 -48.44 -9.25
CA THR A 7 10.87 -47.65 -8.32
C THR A 7 9.96 -46.82 -7.42
N ALA A 8 9.79 -47.22 -6.16
CA ALA A 8 9.21 -46.36 -5.13
C ALA A 8 10.34 -45.52 -4.48
N ARG A 9 10.52 -44.34 -5.07
CA ARG A 9 11.21 -43.13 -4.62
C ARG A 9 11.42 -43.02 -3.09
N GLN A 10 12.68 -43.05 -2.66
CA GLN A 10 13.12 -42.36 -1.43
C GLN A 10 13.32 -40.87 -1.73
N SER A 11 13.39 -40.08 -0.65
CA SER A 11 13.74 -38.65 -0.58
C SER A 11 12.54 -37.72 -0.83
N SER A 12 12.17 -36.79 0.03
CA SER A 12 12.97 -36.07 1.03
C SER A 12 12.09 -35.55 2.17
N SER A 13 12.69 -35.54 3.35
CA SER A 13 12.41 -34.53 4.37
C SER A 13 12.48 -33.14 3.74
N THR A 14 11.39 -32.39 3.83
CA THR A 14 11.41 -30.93 3.91
C THR A 14 10.28 -30.53 4.84
N ALA A 15 10.65 -30.40 6.12
CA ALA A 15 10.03 -29.40 6.95
C ALA A 15 10.23 -28.04 6.25
N THR A 16 9.14 -27.36 5.93
CA THR A 16 9.14 -25.91 5.73
C THR A 16 8.28 -25.31 6.83
N ALA A 17 8.83 -25.34 8.05
CA ALA A 17 8.64 -24.22 8.97
C ALA A 17 9.64 -23.14 8.55
N THR A 18 9.16 -21.89 8.50
CA THR A 18 9.84 -20.58 8.68
C THR A 18 9.02 -19.57 7.86
N SER A 19 7.97 -18.93 8.40
CA SER A 19 8.03 -17.82 9.37
C SER A 19 9.01 -16.73 8.97
N SER A 20 8.60 -15.85 8.08
CA SER A 20 8.96 -14.43 8.17
C SER A 20 7.71 -13.71 8.63
N SER A 21 7.49 -13.65 9.95
CA SER A 21 6.72 -12.56 10.54
C SER A 21 7.52 -11.29 10.29
N GLU A 22 7.46 -10.77 9.06
CA GLU A 22 7.93 -9.42 8.76
C GLU A 22 7.11 -8.50 9.65
N THR A 23 7.77 -7.85 10.60
CA THR A 23 7.13 -6.88 11.47
C THR A 23 6.66 -5.72 10.59
N ILE A 24 5.38 -5.72 10.25
CA ILE A 24 4.75 -4.63 9.49
C ILE A 24 4.92 -3.35 10.32
N ILE A 25 5.54 -2.33 9.73
CA ILE A 25 5.75 -1.05 10.39
C ILE A 25 4.41 -0.34 10.50
N ASP A 26 3.97 -0.03 11.71
CA ASP A 26 2.73 0.73 11.90
C ASP A 26 2.93 2.22 11.60
N HIS A 27 2.56 2.62 10.38
CA HIS A 27 2.58 4.01 9.95
C HIS A 27 1.65 4.94 10.74
N PHE A 28 0.52 4.43 11.28
CA PHE A 28 -0.36 5.22 12.14
C PHE A 28 0.35 5.56 13.46
N ALA A 29 0.97 4.56 14.10
CA ALA A 29 1.76 4.78 15.30
C ALA A 29 3.00 5.65 15.05
N THR A 30 3.63 5.54 13.88
CA THR A 30 4.79 6.37 13.49
C THR A 30 4.45 7.86 13.49
N LEU A 31 3.26 8.23 13.02
CA LEU A 31 2.78 9.61 13.00
C LEU A 31 2.02 10.00 14.27
N GLY A 32 1.57 9.03 15.08
CA GLY A 32 0.79 9.27 16.29
C GLY A 32 -0.68 9.55 16.02
N VAL A 33 -1.23 8.98 14.96
CA VAL A 33 -2.65 9.09 14.56
C VAL A 33 -3.40 7.78 14.80
N ASP A 34 -4.71 7.84 14.92
CA ASP A 34 -5.56 6.66 15.13
C ASP A 34 -5.59 5.75 13.90
N ARG A 35 -5.71 4.44 14.13
CA ARG A 35 -5.82 3.41 13.07
C ARG A 35 -7.22 3.38 12.46
N VAL A 36 -7.58 4.44 11.75
CA VAL A 36 -8.87 4.58 11.08
C VAL A 36 -8.66 4.81 9.58
N PHE A 37 -9.61 4.35 8.77
CA PHE A 37 -9.60 4.65 7.34
C PHE A 37 -9.91 6.12 7.02
N PRO A 38 -10.94 6.77 7.60
CA PRO A 38 -11.15 8.20 7.45
C PRO A 38 -10.12 8.95 8.30
N VAL A 39 -9.05 9.42 7.66
CA VAL A 39 -8.01 10.24 8.29
C VAL A 39 -8.21 11.69 7.89
N ASP A 40 -8.23 12.58 8.87
CA ASP A 40 -8.18 14.02 8.64
C ASP A 40 -6.81 14.39 8.06
N LEU A 41 -6.78 14.86 6.80
CA LEU A 41 -5.55 15.20 6.11
C LEU A 41 -4.86 16.44 6.70
N ASP A 42 -5.61 17.35 7.33
CA ASP A 42 -5.06 18.54 7.99
C ASP A 42 -4.39 18.15 9.32
N GLU A 43 -5.01 17.25 10.07
CA GLU A 43 -4.40 16.65 11.27
C GLU A 43 -3.14 15.87 10.89
N LEU A 44 -3.23 15.00 9.88
CA LEU A 44 -2.12 14.20 9.39
C LEU A 44 -0.94 15.08 8.97
N GLN A 45 -1.20 16.16 8.23
CA GLN A 45 -0.18 17.11 7.81
C GLN A 45 0.43 17.84 9.01
N SER A 46 -0.38 18.21 10.00
CA SER A 46 0.08 18.86 11.23
C SER A 46 1.00 17.95 12.05
N MET A 47 0.63 16.67 12.19
CA MET A 47 1.46 15.66 12.85
C MET A 47 2.78 15.43 12.12
N TYR A 48 2.74 15.30 10.79
CA TYR A 48 3.96 15.19 9.97
C TYR A 48 4.91 16.38 10.20
N LYS A 49 4.40 17.62 10.15
CA LYS A 49 5.21 18.83 10.37
C LYS A 49 5.80 18.87 11.78
N SER A 50 5.04 18.51 12.81
CA SER A 50 5.52 18.44 14.19
C SER A 50 6.69 17.46 14.31
N ARG A 51 6.52 16.24 13.79
CA ARG A 51 7.57 15.20 13.81
C ARG A 51 8.83 15.61 13.05
N MET A 52 8.69 16.13 11.84
CA MET A 52 9.85 16.59 11.07
C MET A 52 10.58 17.77 11.74
N THR A 53 9.86 18.60 12.49
CA THR A 53 10.44 19.68 13.29
C THR A 53 11.24 19.14 14.49
N GLU A 54 10.83 18.04 15.10
CA GLU A 54 11.56 17.35 16.17
C GLU A 54 12.83 16.66 15.65
N LEU A 55 12.76 16.11 14.44
CA LEU A 55 13.81 15.30 13.81
C LEU A 55 14.78 16.10 12.92
N HIS A 56 14.57 17.41 12.79
CA HIS A 56 15.37 18.24 11.89
C HIS A 56 16.88 18.16 12.20
N PRO A 57 17.75 17.92 11.20
CA PRO A 57 19.18 17.69 11.41
C PRO A 57 19.87 18.86 12.13
N ASP A 58 19.47 20.11 11.84
CA ASP A 58 20.03 21.31 12.50
C ASP A 58 19.93 21.28 14.03
N LYS A 59 18.88 20.65 14.59
CA LYS A 59 18.70 20.54 16.04
C LYS A 59 19.62 19.52 16.70
N HIS A 60 20.24 18.65 15.89
CA HIS A 60 20.97 17.47 16.34
C HIS A 60 22.40 17.42 15.79
N THR A 61 22.90 18.52 15.21
CA THR A 61 24.26 18.66 14.66
C THR A 61 25.38 18.38 15.68
N LEU A 62 25.12 18.63 16.97
CA LEU A 62 26.06 18.41 18.07
C LEU A 62 26.03 16.98 18.64
N LYS A 63 25.13 16.12 18.14
CA LYS A 63 25.01 14.74 18.62
C LYS A 63 26.06 13.82 18.01
N PRO A 64 26.35 12.67 18.64
CA PRO A 64 27.21 11.65 18.05
C PRO A 64 26.72 11.20 16.66
N PRO A 65 27.61 10.81 15.73
CA PRO A 65 27.22 10.36 14.39
C PRO A 65 26.16 9.27 14.39
N GLU A 66 26.29 8.28 15.28
CA GLU A 66 25.29 7.20 15.41
C GLU A 66 23.89 7.71 15.77
N GLU A 67 23.78 8.77 16.56
CA GLU A 67 22.49 9.37 16.89
C GLU A 67 21.93 10.19 15.72
N GLN A 68 22.78 10.86 14.94
CA GLN A 68 22.36 11.59 13.75
C GLN A 68 21.80 10.63 12.69
N ASP A 69 22.46 9.48 12.49
CA ASP A 69 22.01 8.44 11.57
C ASP A 69 20.64 7.88 11.99
N ARG A 70 20.46 7.56 13.28
CA ARG A 70 19.17 7.09 13.83
C ARG A 70 18.04 8.11 13.64
N LEU A 71 18.33 9.41 13.79
CA LEU A 71 17.35 10.46 13.58
C LEU A 71 16.98 10.62 12.10
N SER A 72 17.95 10.45 11.21
CA SER A 72 17.73 10.43 9.76
C SER A 72 16.84 9.26 9.33
N ASP A 73 17.09 8.07 9.90
CA ASP A 73 16.25 6.89 9.66
C ASP A 73 14.81 7.11 10.13
N LEU A 74 14.64 7.73 11.29
CA LEU A 74 13.32 8.05 11.84
C LEU A 74 12.59 9.10 10.99
N ALA A 75 13.28 10.14 10.52
CA ALA A 75 12.71 11.13 9.60
C ALA A 75 12.25 10.48 8.28
N SER A 76 13.04 9.52 7.79
CA SER A 76 12.70 8.73 6.60
C SER A 76 11.49 7.83 6.84
N GLN A 77 11.31 7.27 8.04
CA GLN A 77 10.12 6.51 8.42
C GLN A 77 8.88 7.40 8.51
N VAL A 78 8.99 8.59 9.11
CA VAL A 78 7.90 9.58 9.19
C VAL A 78 7.45 10.03 7.79
N THR A 79 8.40 10.26 6.88
CA THR A 79 8.10 10.64 5.49
C THR A 79 7.36 9.52 4.75
N ARG A 80 7.81 8.27 4.91
CA ARG A 80 7.13 7.09 4.34
C ARG A 80 5.72 6.92 4.90
N ALA A 81 5.57 7.00 6.23
CA ALA A 81 4.28 6.92 6.89
C ALA A 81 3.31 7.99 6.37
N TYR A 82 3.77 9.22 6.18
CA TYR A 82 2.94 10.30 5.64
C TYR A 82 2.52 10.03 4.19
N GLY A 83 3.41 9.51 3.36
CA GLY A 83 3.10 9.10 1.99
C GLY A 83 1.96 8.07 1.94
N VAL A 84 2.13 6.98 2.68
CA VAL A 84 1.17 5.87 2.74
C VAL A 84 -0.18 6.33 3.28
N LEU A 85 -0.20 7.03 4.42
CA LEU A 85 -1.45 7.44 5.06
C LEU A 85 -2.17 8.56 4.31
N LYS A 86 -1.47 9.33 3.46
CA LYS A 86 -2.10 10.40 2.66
C LYS A 86 -2.92 9.85 1.51
N GLN A 87 -2.48 8.75 0.89
CA GLN A 87 -3.16 8.15 -0.26
C GLN A 87 -4.25 7.17 0.22
N PRO A 88 -5.55 7.36 -0.10
CA PRO A 88 -6.62 6.48 0.38
C PRO A 88 -6.40 5.00 0.04
N GLN A 89 -5.91 4.71 -1.18
CA GLN A 89 -5.64 3.35 -1.62
C GLN A 89 -4.48 2.70 -0.86
N GLU A 90 -3.35 3.40 -0.66
CA GLU A 90 -2.23 2.84 0.09
C GLU A 90 -2.59 2.68 1.58
N ARG A 91 -3.34 3.66 2.12
CA ARG A 91 -3.85 3.61 3.49
C ARG A 91 -4.78 2.43 3.73
N SER A 92 -5.68 2.10 2.80
CA SER A 92 -6.59 0.95 2.96
C SER A 92 -5.82 -0.37 2.94
N VAL A 93 -4.88 -0.54 2.00
CA VAL A 93 -4.02 -1.72 1.94
C VAL A 93 -3.21 -1.88 3.23
N HIS A 94 -2.56 -0.80 3.69
CA HIS A 94 -1.78 -0.81 4.92
C HIS A 94 -2.62 -1.12 6.17
N LEU A 95 -3.83 -0.57 6.26
CA LEU A 95 -4.75 -0.86 7.36
C LEU A 95 -5.17 -2.34 7.35
N LEU A 96 -5.43 -2.92 6.18
CA LEU A 96 -5.78 -4.33 6.02
C LEU A 96 -4.60 -5.25 6.38
N ASP A 97 -3.38 -4.88 5.99
CA ASP A 97 -2.15 -5.59 6.39
C ASP A 97 -2.00 -5.62 7.92
N LEU A 98 -2.20 -4.48 8.58
CA LEU A 98 -2.17 -4.38 10.05
C LEU A 98 -3.27 -5.20 10.75
N LEU A 99 -4.42 -5.39 10.10
CA LEU A 99 -5.53 -6.21 10.59
C LEU A 99 -5.33 -7.71 10.31
N GLY A 100 -4.25 -8.11 9.64
CA GLY A 100 -3.97 -9.50 9.28
C GLY A 100 -4.74 -10.01 8.07
N HIS A 101 -5.28 -9.10 7.25
CA HIS A 101 -6.00 -9.39 6.01
C HIS A 101 -5.27 -8.79 4.81
N PRO A 102 -4.01 -9.18 4.54
CA PRO A 102 -3.23 -8.55 3.48
C PRO A 102 -3.92 -8.71 2.13
N MET A 103 -3.97 -7.61 1.36
CA MET A 103 -4.50 -7.66 0.01
C MET A 103 -3.43 -8.20 -0.93
N GLU A 104 -3.67 -9.38 -1.50
CA GLU A 104 -2.83 -9.88 -2.60
C GLU A 104 -3.11 -9.08 -3.88
N GLU A 105 -2.07 -8.49 -4.49
CA GLU A 105 -2.12 -7.86 -5.83
C GLU A 105 -2.65 -8.82 -6.92
N THR A 106 -2.66 -10.13 -6.64
CA THR A 106 -2.95 -11.22 -7.58
C THR A 106 -4.41 -11.63 -7.72
N SER A 107 -5.38 -10.87 -7.19
CA SER A 107 -6.79 -11.14 -7.51
C SER A 107 -7.15 -10.69 -8.92
N LYS A 108 -6.62 -11.45 -9.88
CA LYS A 108 -6.84 -11.38 -11.32
C LYS A 108 -8.32 -11.61 -11.60
N GLY A 109 -9.09 -10.54 -11.77
CA GLY A 109 -10.42 -10.55 -12.40
C GLY A 109 -11.54 -11.29 -11.67
N ASP A 110 -11.27 -12.34 -10.89
CA ASP A 110 -12.28 -13.18 -10.24
C ASP A 110 -13.01 -12.45 -9.10
N LEU A 111 -12.37 -11.45 -8.48
CA LEU A 111 -13.02 -10.54 -7.52
C LEU A 111 -13.86 -9.46 -8.21
N VAL A 112 -13.63 -9.19 -9.50
CA VAL A 112 -14.28 -8.11 -10.24
C VAL A 112 -15.55 -8.68 -10.86
N GLY A 113 -16.69 -8.42 -10.23
CA GLY A 113 -17.98 -8.88 -10.72
C GLY A 113 -18.21 -8.52 -12.20
N ASN A 114 -18.83 -9.42 -12.96
CA ASN A 114 -18.99 -9.32 -14.43
C ASN A 114 -19.51 -7.94 -14.88
N MET A 115 -20.45 -7.36 -14.13
CA MET A 115 -20.98 -6.02 -14.42
C MET A 115 -19.91 -4.92 -14.37
N PHE A 116 -19.02 -4.96 -13.36
CA PHE A 116 -17.94 -3.98 -13.21
C PHE A 116 -16.86 -4.19 -14.27
N LEU A 117 -16.58 -5.44 -14.64
CA LEU A 117 -15.65 -5.75 -15.72
C LEU A 117 -16.15 -5.18 -17.07
N MET A 118 -17.43 -5.40 -17.40
CA MET A 118 -18.04 -4.84 -18.62
C MET A 118 -17.95 -3.31 -18.63
N GLU A 119 -18.22 -2.66 -17.50
CA GLU A 119 -18.09 -1.21 -17.37
C GLU A 119 -16.66 -0.71 -17.61
N ILE A 120 -15.64 -1.40 -17.08
CA ILE A 120 -14.23 -1.07 -17.34
C ILE A 120 -13.91 -1.22 -18.83
N MET A 121 -14.40 -2.28 -19.48
CA MET A 121 -14.17 -2.53 -20.90
C MET A 121 -14.80 -1.43 -21.78
N GLU A 122 -16.05 -1.05 -21.50
CA GLU A 122 -16.75 0.01 -22.22
C GLU A 122 -16.05 1.37 -22.04
N LEU A 123 -15.62 1.70 -20.83
CA LEU A 123 -14.88 2.94 -20.57
C LEU A 123 -13.53 2.97 -21.32
N ARG A 124 -12.83 1.84 -21.41
CA ARG A 124 -11.59 1.73 -22.20
C ARG A 124 -11.85 1.99 -23.68
N GLU A 125 -12.91 1.42 -24.24
CA GLU A 125 -13.28 1.65 -25.65
C GLU A 125 -13.63 3.13 -25.92
N GLN A 126 -14.34 3.78 -24.99
CA GLN A 126 -14.63 5.22 -25.08
C GLN A 126 -13.34 6.07 -25.08
N ILE A 127 -12.37 5.72 -24.24
CA ILE A 127 -11.07 6.41 -24.18
C ILE A 127 -10.29 6.19 -25.48
N GLU A 128 -10.25 4.96 -26.01
CA GLU A 128 -9.51 4.63 -27.23
C GLU A 128 -10.12 5.24 -28.50
N SER A 129 -11.44 5.39 -28.54
CA SER A 129 -12.17 5.97 -29.69
C SER A 129 -12.19 7.50 -29.69
N THR A 130 -11.87 8.14 -28.56
CA THR A 130 -11.93 9.59 -28.40
C THR A 130 -10.58 10.25 -28.72
N SER A 131 -10.57 11.16 -29.70
CA SER A 131 -9.44 12.08 -29.94
C SER A 131 -9.75 13.52 -29.50
N ASP A 132 -10.94 13.76 -28.95
CA ASP A 132 -11.33 15.05 -28.40
C ASP A 132 -10.82 15.22 -26.96
N ASN A 133 -10.06 16.28 -26.72
CA ASN A 133 -9.54 16.58 -25.39
C ASN A 133 -10.65 16.97 -24.41
N GLY A 134 -11.75 17.57 -24.90
CA GLY A 134 -12.90 17.94 -24.06
C GLY A 134 -13.58 16.71 -23.47
N GLU A 135 -13.90 15.74 -24.32
CA GLU A 135 -14.48 14.46 -23.91
C GLU A 135 -13.53 13.65 -23.01
N MET A 136 -12.23 13.61 -23.33
CA MET A 136 -11.22 12.93 -22.49
C MET A 136 -11.15 13.52 -21.08
N GLN A 137 -11.23 14.86 -20.98
CA GLN A 137 -11.27 15.53 -19.69
C GLN A 137 -12.55 15.21 -18.91
N ARG A 138 -13.71 15.15 -19.59
CA ARG A 138 -14.99 14.77 -18.97
C ARG A 138 -14.92 13.37 -18.35
N LEU A 139 -14.44 12.37 -19.11
CA LEU A 139 -14.29 11.00 -18.65
C LEU A 139 -13.34 10.88 -17.44
N LEU A 140 -12.25 11.66 -17.45
CA LEU A 140 -11.32 11.71 -16.33
C LEU A 140 -11.98 12.26 -15.06
N ASP A 141 -12.75 13.34 -15.17
CA ASP A 141 -13.38 13.97 -14.02
C ASP A 141 -14.53 13.12 -13.46
N GLU A 142 -15.33 12.48 -14.33
CA GLU A 142 -16.34 11.48 -13.92
C GLU A 142 -15.70 10.32 -13.14
N ASN A 143 -14.54 9.82 -13.59
CA ASN A 143 -13.81 8.75 -12.90
C ASN A 143 -13.31 9.21 -11.52
N LYS A 144 -12.72 10.42 -11.43
CA LYS A 144 -12.30 10.99 -10.14
C LYS A 144 -13.46 11.14 -9.16
N GLU A 145 -14.62 11.59 -9.62
CA GLU A 145 -15.82 11.71 -8.78
C GLU A 145 -16.33 10.35 -8.29
N ARG A 146 -16.24 9.30 -9.11
CA ARG A 146 -16.58 7.94 -8.70
C ARG A 146 -15.62 7.42 -7.63
N ILE A 147 -14.31 7.66 -7.79
CA ILE A 147 -13.30 7.29 -6.81
C ILE A 147 -13.54 8.04 -5.49
N ALA A 148 -13.79 9.35 -5.54
CA ALA A 148 -14.05 10.17 -4.35
C ALA A 148 -15.25 9.64 -3.56
N ARG A 149 -16.37 9.34 -4.24
CA ARG A 149 -17.58 8.77 -3.62
C ARG A 149 -17.37 7.43 -2.90
N LEU A 150 -16.32 6.67 -3.26
CA LEU A 150 -15.98 5.40 -2.63
C LEU A 150 -14.96 5.55 -1.49
N CYS A 151 -14.24 6.67 -1.44
CA CYS A 151 -13.16 6.91 -0.48
C CYS A 151 -13.54 7.85 0.67
N ASP A 152 -14.67 8.56 0.56
CA ASP A 152 -15.29 9.38 1.62
C ASP A 152 -16.02 8.49 2.66
#